data_AF-A0A250I9D0-F1
#
_entry.id   AF-A0A250I9D0-F1
#
_cell.length_a   1.000
_cell.length_b   1.000
_cell.length_c   1.000
_cell.angle_alpha   90.00
_cell.angle_beta   90.00
_cell.angle_gamma   90.00
#
_symmetry.space_group_name_H-M   'P 1'
#
loop_
_entity.id
_entity.type
_entity.pdbx_description
1 polymer ?
#
loop_
_entity_poly.entity_id
_entity_poly.type
_entity_poly.pdbx_seq_one_letter_code
_entity_poly.pdbx_strand_id
1 'polypeptide(L)'
;MGGREVSAFPQTAFAELERLGPLLGVRASLDTSRECAPLPVELAARVLAGQEAGERGGAFVRGLTDVVLVLIEDFPDNIFWDLDYLACRLWSAGGPRDIEVFTHRVVGLFRGFGNKSELRFRYAHDFLFGFDWARWVAREPLVRAGIGPFDLAFFDYLDARRQTLVELISDNDAKYGQLEGAAFRNPFTFLREPHEEELLHQMLAREDLIPVKAWRMDGERRWELPFSDLRAETARRLGITREDAS
;
A
#
# COMPACT_ATOMS: atom_id res chain seq x y z
N MET A 1 46.85 9.29 -5.12
CA MET A 1 45.68 9.63 -5.96
C MET A 1 44.69 8.48 -5.83
N GLY A 2 43.71 8.65 -4.95
CA GLY A 2 42.71 7.61 -4.67
C GLY A 2 41.62 7.67 -5.73
N GLY A 3 41.56 6.66 -6.59
CA GLY A 3 40.34 6.35 -7.32
C GLY A 3 39.35 5.77 -6.32
N ARG A 4 38.31 6.54 -5.96
CA ARG A 4 37.09 5.95 -5.41
C ARG A 4 36.54 5.06 -6.51
N GLU A 5 36.68 3.75 -6.35
CA GLU A 5 35.86 2.79 -7.09
C GLU A 5 34.41 3.15 -6.82
N VAL A 6 33.75 3.71 -7.83
CA VAL A 6 32.30 3.79 -7.86
C VAL A 6 31.84 2.33 -7.81
N SER A 7 31.33 1.90 -6.66
CA SER A 7 30.73 0.59 -6.49
C SER A 7 29.76 0.41 -7.65
N ALA A 8 30.08 -0.51 -8.56
CA ALA A 8 29.18 -0.93 -9.61
C ALA A 8 28.00 -1.62 -8.91
N PHE A 9 27.01 -0.81 -8.54
CA PHE A 9 25.77 -1.30 -7.98
C PHE A 9 25.27 -2.42 -8.90
N PRO A 10 24.87 -3.59 -8.40
CA PRO A 10 24.72 -4.75 -9.25
C PRO A 10 23.67 -4.45 -10.33
N GLN A 11 24.11 -4.33 -11.59
CA GLN A 11 23.22 -4.19 -12.75
C GLN A 11 22.16 -5.29 -12.76
N THR A 12 22.49 -6.44 -12.18
CA THR A 12 21.59 -7.58 -11.96
C THR A 12 20.38 -7.26 -11.07
N ALA A 13 20.53 -6.42 -10.04
CA ALA A 13 19.45 -6.10 -9.11
C ALA A 13 18.42 -5.16 -9.75
N PHE A 14 18.87 -4.19 -10.55
CA PHE A 14 17.96 -3.35 -11.35
C PHE A 14 17.27 -4.18 -12.45
N ALA A 15 17.97 -5.14 -13.05
CA ALA A 15 17.39 -6.04 -14.04
C ALA A 15 16.27 -6.95 -13.48
N GLU A 16 16.21 -7.19 -12.16
CA GLU A 16 15.07 -7.86 -11.54
C GLU A 16 13.85 -6.94 -11.49
N LEU A 17 14.01 -5.68 -11.06
CA LEU A 17 12.94 -4.69 -11.04
C LEU A 17 12.37 -4.42 -12.45
N GLU A 18 13.24 -4.37 -13.47
CA GLU A 18 12.82 -4.21 -14.87
C GLU A 18 11.89 -5.33 -15.33
N ARG A 19 12.18 -6.57 -14.92
CA ARG A 19 11.36 -7.75 -15.27
C ARG A 19 9.96 -7.71 -14.65
N LEU A 20 9.75 -6.94 -13.59
CA LEU A 20 8.43 -6.79 -12.97
C LEU A 20 7.50 -5.88 -13.77
N GLY A 21 8.03 -4.96 -14.58
CA GLY A 21 7.23 -3.95 -15.29
C GLY A 21 6.02 -4.53 -16.06
N PRO A 22 6.22 -5.55 -16.93
CA PRO A 22 5.12 -6.18 -17.66
C PRO A 22 4.05 -6.85 -16.78
N LEU A 23 4.34 -7.14 -15.51
CA LEU A 23 3.44 -7.82 -14.59
C LEU A 23 2.47 -6.87 -13.85
N LEU A 24 2.69 -5.55 -13.92
CA LEU A 24 1.93 -4.55 -13.14
C LEU A 24 0.57 -4.17 -13.76
N GLY A 25 0.25 -4.68 -14.95
CA GLY A 25 -0.98 -4.33 -15.66
C GLY A 25 -1.06 -2.82 -15.96
N VAL A 26 -2.19 -2.19 -15.63
CA VAL A 26 -2.49 -0.78 -15.97
C VAL A 26 -1.58 0.22 -15.27
N ARG A 27 -1.05 -0.11 -14.07
CA ARG A 27 -0.14 0.76 -13.32
C ARG A 27 -0.70 2.18 -13.16
N ALA A 28 -1.99 2.33 -12.89
CA ALA A 28 -2.62 3.64 -12.77
C ALA A 28 -2.01 4.43 -11.60
N SER A 29 -2.08 5.76 -11.69
CA SER A 29 -1.69 6.67 -10.61
C SER A 29 -2.87 7.53 -10.15
N LEU A 30 -2.89 7.87 -8.87
CA LEU A 30 -3.74 8.92 -8.32
C LEU A 30 -3.10 10.31 -8.39
N ASP A 31 -1.85 10.41 -8.80
CA ASP A 31 -1.22 11.69 -9.09
C ASP A 31 -1.80 12.27 -10.38
N THR A 32 -2.59 13.33 -10.27
CA THR A 32 -3.22 13.99 -11.42
C THR A 32 -2.23 14.55 -12.45
N SER A 33 -0.93 14.62 -12.14
CA SER A 33 0.10 15.07 -13.08
C SER A 33 0.66 13.96 -13.98
N ARG A 34 0.32 12.69 -13.74
CA ARG A 34 0.80 11.54 -14.52
C ARG A 34 -0.29 10.49 -14.73
N GLU A 35 -0.25 9.81 -15.86
CA GLU A 35 -1.23 8.76 -16.17
C GLU A 35 -0.92 7.44 -15.45
N CYS A 36 0.36 7.06 -15.40
CA CYS A 36 0.82 5.86 -14.72
C CYS A 36 1.76 6.16 -13.54
N ALA A 37 1.69 5.32 -12.52
CA ALA A 37 2.65 5.30 -11.43
C ALA A 37 4.01 4.79 -11.92
N PRO A 38 5.17 5.18 -11.35
CA PRO A 38 6.48 4.82 -11.90
C PRO A 38 6.70 3.32 -11.94
N LEU A 39 7.52 2.84 -12.89
CA LEU A 39 8.01 1.47 -12.83
C LEU A 39 8.86 1.26 -11.58
N PRO A 40 8.94 0.04 -11.02
CA PRO A 40 9.78 -0.24 -9.84
C PRO A 40 11.24 0.16 -10.04
N VAL A 41 11.77 -0.05 -11.25
CA VAL A 41 13.13 0.36 -11.65
C VAL A 41 13.29 1.89 -11.64
N GLU A 42 12.31 2.64 -12.14
CA GLU A 42 12.31 4.11 -12.16
C GLU A 42 12.21 4.66 -10.73
N LEU A 43 11.36 4.04 -9.90
CA LEU A 43 11.21 4.40 -8.50
C LEU A 43 12.50 4.17 -7.72
N ALA A 44 13.14 3.02 -7.91
CA ALA A 44 14.43 2.74 -7.30
C ALA A 44 15.51 3.76 -7.72
N ALA A 45 15.56 4.09 -9.01
CA ALA A 45 16.49 5.10 -9.52
C ALA A 45 16.25 6.49 -8.89
N ARG A 46 14.98 6.89 -8.70
CA ARG A 46 14.63 8.16 -8.04
C ARG A 46 15.05 8.19 -6.57
N VAL A 47 14.79 7.12 -5.81
CA VAL A 47 15.13 7.05 -4.38
C VAL A 47 16.65 7.02 -4.15
N LEU A 48 17.38 6.31 -5.02
CA LEU A 48 18.84 6.18 -4.92
C LEU A 48 19.60 7.35 -5.57
N ALA A 49 18.91 8.28 -6.23
CA ALA A 49 19.54 9.43 -6.88
C ALA A 49 20.36 10.25 -5.86
N GLY A 50 21.66 10.39 -6.13
CA GLY A 50 22.59 11.13 -5.26
C GLY A 50 22.96 10.41 -3.96
N GLN A 51 22.58 9.13 -3.78
CA GLN A 51 22.97 8.31 -2.63
C GLN A 51 24.23 7.50 -2.93
N GLU A 52 25.07 7.24 -1.92
CA GLU A 52 26.17 6.29 -2.05
C GLU A 52 25.60 4.87 -2.09
N ALA A 53 25.65 4.25 -3.27
CA ALA A 53 25.11 2.91 -3.49
C ALA A 53 26.12 1.86 -2.98
N GLY A 54 25.76 1.19 -1.88
CA GLY A 54 26.49 0.05 -1.29
C GLY A 54 25.52 -1.06 -0.88
N GLU A 55 25.85 -1.83 0.16
CA GLU A 55 24.99 -2.92 0.67
C GLU A 55 23.55 -2.45 0.98
N ARG A 56 23.40 -1.21 1.45
CA ARG A 56 22.09 -0.59 1.74
C ARG A 56 21.23 -0.46 0.49
N GLY A 57 21.81 -0.02 -0.63
CA GLY A 57 21.09 0.06 -1.90
C GLY A 57 20.65 -1.33 -2.36
N GLY A 58 21.51 -2.34 -2.17
CA GLY A 58 21.21 -3.72 -2.54
C GLY A 58 20.04 -4.29 -1.73
N ALA A 59 20.03 -4.03 -0.42
CA ALA A 59 18.91 -4.37 0.45
C ALA A 59 17.63 -3.64 0.05
N PHE A 60 17.71 -2.35 -0.30
CA PHE A 60 16.57 -1.57 -0.76
C PHE A 60 15.97 -2.12 -2.06
N VAL A 61 16.80 -2.41 -3.07
CA VAL A 61 16.31 -2.95 -4.34
C VAL A 61 15.65 -4.32 -4.14
N ARG A 62 16.28 -5.23 -3.39
CA ARG A 62 15.64 -6.51 -3.03
C ARG A 62 14.33 -6.30 -2.29
N GLY A 63 14.33 -5.41 -1.31
CA GLY A 63 13.14 -5.10 -0.53
C GLY A 63 11.99 -4.54 -1.37
N LEU A 64 12.29 -3.68 -2.34
CA LEU A 64 11.29 -3.16 -3.28
C LEU A 64 10.80 -4.25 -4.22
N THR A 65 11.69 -5.11 -4.73
CA THR A 65 11.33 -6.29 -5.53
C THR A 65 10.34 -7.18 -4.77
N ASP A 66 10.63 -7.51 -3.52
CA ASP A 66 9.78 -8.36 -2.69
C ASP A 66 8.40 -7.73 -2.43
N VAL A 67 8.36 -6.42 -2.17
CA VAL A 67 7.11 -5.66 -1.99
C VAL A 67 6.27 -5.66 -3.26
N VAL A 68 6.88 -5.48 -4.43
CA VAL A 68 6.15 -5.49 -5.71
C VAL A 68 5.65 -6.90 -6.04
N LEU A 69 6.48 -7.93 -5.81
CA LEU A 69 6.09 -9.32 -6.04
C LEU A 69 4.89 -9.73 -5.18
N VAL A 70 4.90 -9.41 -3.88
CA VAL A 70 3.74 -9.73 -3.03
C VAL A 70 2.49 -8.98 -3.48
N LEU A 71 2.61 -7.74 -3.98
CA LEU A 71 1.45 -7.02 -4.51
C LEU A 71 0.88 -7.68 -5.76
N ILE A 72 1.73 -8.10 -6.70
CA ILE A 72 1.32 -8.85 -7.92
C ILE A 72 0.62 -10.15 -7.52
N GLU A 73 1.20 -10.87 -6.56
CA GLU A 73 0.75 -12.21 -6.18
C GLU A 73 -0.55 -12.21 -5.36
N ASP A 74 -0.63 -11.32 -4.37
CA ASP A 74 -1.70 -11.31 -3.36
C ASP A 74 -2.82 -10.32 -3.70
N PHE A 75 -2.57 -9.36 -4.60
CA PHE A 75 -3.56 -8.39 -5.08
C PHE A 75 -3.52 -8.30 -6.62
N PRO A 76 -3.88 -9.38 -7.34
CA PRO A 76 -3.75 -9.43 -8.80
C PRO A 76 -4.61 -8.39 -9.53
N ASP A 77 -5.67 -7.90 -8.89
CA ASP A 77 -6.55 -6.86 -9.42
C ASP A 77 -6.09 -5.44 -9.02
N ASN A 78 -4.92 -5.28 -8.40
CA ASN A 78 -4.45 -3.97 -7.94
C ASN A 78 -4.31 -2.96 -9.08
N ILE A 79 -5.00 -1.82 -8.95
CA ILE A 79 -5.15 -0.83 -10.03
C ILE A 79 -4.10 0.27 -9.89
N PHE A 80 -3.94 0.80 -8.68
CA PHE A 80 -3.06 1.91 -8.40
C PHE A 80 -1.74 1.45 -7.79
N TRP A 81 -0.64 1.90 -8.39
CA TRP A 81 0.72 1.44 -8.08
C TRP A 81 1.61 2.55 -7.52
N ASP A 82 0.99 3.54 -6.87
CA ASP A 82 1.68 4.66 -6.23
C ASP A 82 2.46 4.19 -4.99
N LEU A 83 3.67 3.69 -5.22
CA LEU A 83 4.56 3.17 -4.19
C LEU A 83 5.64 4.17 -3.77
N ASP A 84 5.61 5.40 -4.30
CA ASP A 84 6.66 6.42 -4.10
C ASP A 84 6.97 6.61 -2.61
N TYR A 85 5.94 6.85 -1.80
CA TYR A 85 6.12 7.03 -0.36
C TYR A 85 6.62 5.76 0.34
N LEU A 86 6.07 4.59 0.01
CA LEU A 86 6.49 3.32 0.61
C LEU A 86 7.96 3.03 0.31
N ALA A 87 8.42 3.29 -0.92
CA ALA A 87 9.82 3.16 -1.28
C ALA A 87 10.72 4.13 -0.49
N CYS A 88 10.29 5.38 -0.30
CA CYS A 88 11.00 6.31 0.59
C CYS A 88 11.04 5.82 2.04
N ARG A 89 9.96 5.23 2.55
CA ARG A 89 9.91 4.65 3.91
C ARG A 89 10.82 3.44 4.03
N LEU A 90 10.85 2.58 3.02
CA LEU A 90 11.76 1.44 2.94
C LEU A 90 13.22 1.91 3.00
N TRP A 91 13.61 2.87 2.16
CA TRP A 91 14.96 3.43 2.20
C TRP A 91 15.29 4.07 3.55
N SER A 92 14.33 4.80 4.13
CA SER A 92 14.48 5.51 5.40
C SER A 92 14.50 4.59 6.63
N ALA A 93 14.24 3.28 6.46
CA ALA A 93 14.23 2.32 7.57
C ALA A 93 15.59 2.23 8.29
N GLY A 94 16.70 2.47 7.59
CA GLY A 94 18.04 2.50 8.18
C GLY A 94 19.08 1.76 7.34
N GLY A 95 19.90 0.94 7.99
CA GLY A 95 20.91 0.12 7.33
C GLY A 95 20.32 -1.08 6.58
N PRO A 96 21.16 -1.90 5.92
CA PRO A 96 20.70 -3.06 5.16
C PRO A 96 19.77 -3.99 5.94
N ARG A 97 20.10 -4.27 7.21
CA ARG A 97 19.30 -5.13 8.08
C ARG A 97 17.96 -4.50 8.47
N ASP A 98 17.93 -3.19 8.71
CA ASP A 98 16.70 -2.48 9.07
C ASP A 98 15.71 -2.46 7.89
N ILE A 99 16.26 -2.30 6.67
CA ILE A 99 15.51 -2.42 5.42
C ILE A 99 14.92 -3.83 5.28
N GLU A 100 15.72 -4.88 5.49
CA GLU A 100 15.24 -6.27 5.42
C GLU A 100 14.13 -6.55 6.44
N VAL A 101 14.28 -6.09 7.68
CA VAL A 101 13.24 -6.23 8.72
C VAL A 101 11.97 -5.47 8.31
N PHE A 102 12.11 -4.24 7.83
CA PHE A 102 10.98 -3.44 7.36
C PHE A 102 10.25 -4.11 6.19
N THR A 103 11.00 -4.60 5.19
CA THR A 103 10.45 -5.38 4.07
C THR A 103 9.65 -6.57 4.57
N HIS A 104 10.21 -7.36 5.49
CA HIS A 104 9.48 -8.51 6.04
C HIS A 104 8.17 -8.12 6.73
N ARG A 105 8.12 -6.98 7.43
CA ARG A 105 6.86 -6.47 8.04
C ARG A 105 5.84 -6.11 6.95
N VAL A 106 6.25 -5.39 5.91
CA VAL A 106 5.36 -4.99 4.80
C VAL A 106 4.86 -6.20 4.01
N VAL A 107 5.75 -7.12 3.64
CA VAL A 107 5.39 -8.34 2.91
C VAL A 107 4.47 -9.23 3.76
N GLY A 108 4.79 -9.40 5.04
CA GLY A 108 3.94 -10.15 5.98
C GLY A 108 2.54 -9.55 6.11
N LEU A 109 2.44 -8.22 6.16
CA LEU A 109 1.16 -7.51 6.16
C LEU A 109 0.37 -7.81 4.88
N PHE A 110 0.97 -7.61 3.71
CA PHE A 110 0.30 -7.82 2.42
C PHE A 110 -0.17 -9.27 2.23
N ARG A 111 0.68 -10.25 2.54
CA ARG A 111 0.28 -11.67 2.54
C ARG A 111 -0.85 -11.97 3.51
N GLY A 112 -0.86 -11.31 4.67
CA GLY A 112 -1.85 -11.52 5.72
C GLY A 112 -3.25 -11.03 5.36
N PHE A 113 -3.37 -10.12 4.38
CA PHE A 113 -4.65 -9.51 3.99
C PHE A 113 -5.08 -9.85 2.56
N GLY A 114 -4.16 -10.18 1.66
CA GLY A 114 -4.48 -10.42 0.25
C GLY A 114 -5.14 -11.76 -0.04
N ASN A 115 -5.23 -12.11 -1.32
CA ASN A 115 -6.08 -13.18 -1.84
C ASN A 115 -5.70 -14.61 -1.39
N LYS A 116 -4.46 -14.84 -0.93
CA LYS A 116 -4.00 -16.13 -0.39
C LYS A 116 -4.27 -16.29 1.12
N SER A 117 -4.73 -15.23 1.80
CA SER A 117 -5.12 -15.27 3.21
C SER A 117 -6.57 -15.69 3.40
N GLU A 118 -7.02 -15.88 4.64
CA GLU A 118 -8.44 -16.04 4.96
C GLU A 118 -9.26 -14.74 4.78
N LEU A 119 -8.58 -13.59 4.80
CA LEU A 119 -9.22 -12.29 4.68
C LEU A 119 -9.61 -11.97 3.24
N ARG A 120 -8.74 -12.30 2.27
CA ARG A 120 -8.96 -12.15 0.82
C ARG A 120 -9.45 -10.77 0.42
N PHE A 121 -8.75 -9.73 0.86
CA PHE A 121 -8.98 -8.39 0.34
C PHE A 121 -8.44 -8.27 -1.09
N ARG A 122 -9.20 -7.56 -1.93
CA ARG A 122 -8.92 -7.45 -3.37
C ARG A 122 -7.79 -6.47 -3.71
N TYR A 123 -7.63 -5.42 -2.89
CA TYR A 123 -6.71 -4.32 -3.16
C TYR A 123 -5.88 -3.97 -1.94
N ALA A 124 -4.63 -3.52 -2.16
CA ALA A 124 -3.77 -3.00 -1.11
C ALA A 124 -4.01 -1.49 -0.83
N HIS A 125 -4.93 -0.86 -1.57
CA HIS A 125 -5.17 0.58 -1.56
C HIS A 125 -5.47 1.16 -0.17
N ASP A 126 -6.17 0.41 0.70
CA ASP A 126 -6.50 0.89 2.06
C ASP A 126 -5.25 1.08 2.94
N PHE A 127 -4.22 0.27 2.71
CA PHE A 127 -2.90 0.39 3.34
C PHE A 127 -2.06 1.48 2.67
N LEU A 128 -1.96 1.45 1.35
CA LEU A 128 -1.11 2.37 0.59
C LEU A 128 -1.56 3.83 0.73
N PHE A 129 -2.87 4.07 0.66
CA PHE A 129 -3.47 5.40 0.77
C PHE A 129 -3.85 5.78 2.20
N GLY A 130 -3.55 4.91 3.18
CA GLY A 130 -3.63 5.22 4.60
C GLY A 130 -5.04 5.41 5.15
N PHE A 131 -6.07 4.82 4.54
CA PHE A 131 -7.44 4.85 5.07
C PHE A 131 -7.52 4.16 6.43
N ASP A 132 -6.85 3.00 6.57
CA ASP A 132 -6.78 2.28 7.84
C ASP A 132 -6.00 3.05 8.90
N TRP A 133 -4.91 3.68 8.47
CA TRP A 133 -4.06 4.49 9.35
C TRP A 133 -4.82 5.72 9.88
N ALA A 134 -5.43 6.51 9.00
CA ALA A 134 -6.16 7.70 9.40
C ALA A 134 -7.29 7.37 10.38
N ARG A 135 -8.05 6.30 10.10
CA ARG A 135 -9.10 5.81 11.00
C ARG A 135 -8.57 5.37 12.37
N TRP A 136 -7.41 4.73 12.40
CA TRP A 136 -6.78 4.29 13.65
C TRP A 136 -6.26 5.45 14.50
N VAL A 137 -5.62 6.44 13.86
CA VAL A 137 -5.15 7.66 14.52
C VAL A 137 -6.34 8.47 15.06
N ALA A 138 -7.38 8.66 14.25
CA ALA A 138 -8.57 9.44 14.63
C ALA A 138 -9.28 8.94 15.90
N ARG A 139 -9.14 7.65 16.24
CA ARG A 139 -9.73 7.07 17.46
C ARG A 139 -9.02 7.53 18.74
N GLU A 140 -7.71 7.73 18.69
CA GLU A 140 -6.92 8.20 19.84
C GLU A 140 -5.84 9.20 19.40
N PRO A 141 -6.23 10.41 18.94
CA PRO A 141 -5.31 11.35 18.31
C PRO A 141 -4.15 11.77 19.21
N LEU A 142 -4.42 11.98 20.51
CA LEU A 142 -3.43 12.45 21.48
C LEU A 142 -2.21 11.51 21.59
N VAL A 143 -2.41 10.21 21.36
CA VAL A 143 -1.35 9.20 21.47
C VAL A 143 -0.78 8.86 20.09
N ARG A 144 -1.61 8.90 19.04
CA ARG A 144 -1.28 8.32 17.73
C ARG A 144 -0.90 9.32 16.65
N ALA A 145 -1.13 10.61 16.83
CA ALA A 145 -0.88 11.63 15.80
C ALA A 145 0.59 11.67 15.32
N GLY A 146 1.54 11.28 16.18
CA GLY A 146 2.96 11.20 15.83
C GLY A 146 3.37 9.93 15.07
N ILE A 147 2.47 8.96 14.91
CA ILE A 147 2.77 7.64 14.34
C ILE A 147 2.35 7.64 12.86
N GLY A 148 3.27 7.27 11.98
CA GLY A 148 3.04 7.15 10.55
C GLY A 148 2.39 5.83 10.10
N PRO A 149 1.91 5.78 8.84
CA PRO A 149 1.23 4.61 8.26
C PRO A 149 2.15 3.41 7.99
N PHE A 150 3.46 3.57 8.16
CA PHE A 150 4.45 2.51 8.03
C PHE A 150 5.41 2.47 9.23
N ASP A 151 4.99 3.00 10.38
CA ASP A 151 5.74 2.89 11.62
C ASP A 151 5.40 1.57 12.33
N LEU A 152 6.36 1.03 13.10
CA LEU A 152 6.22 -0.28 13.77
C LEU A 152 4.95 -0.38 14.62
N ALA A 153 4.62 0.67 15.37
CA ALA A 153 3.43 0.68 16.23
C ALA A 153 2.12 0.51 15.44
N PHE A 154 2.07 1.00 14.20
CA PHE A 154 0.90 0.79 13.34
C PHE A 154 0.89 -0.61 12.72
N PHE A 155 2.05 -1.17 12.37
CA PHE A 155 2.13 -2.58 11.95
C PHE A 155 1.68 -3.54 13.05
N ASP A 156 2.05 -3.29 14.31
CA ASP A 156 1.61 -4.11 15.44
C ASP A 156 0.08 -4.04 15.62
N TYR A 157 -0.52 -2.86 15.42
CA TYR A 157 -1.97 -2.72 15.37
C TYR A 157 -2.59 -3.52 14.21
N LEU A 158 -2.02 -3.47 13.01
CA LEU A 158 -2.55 -4.20 11.85
C LEU A 158 -2.46 -5.72 12.05
N ASP A 159 -1.38 -6.22 12.66
CA ASP A 159 -1.25 -7.64 13.01
C ASP A 159 -2.32 -8.07 14.01
N ALA A 160 -2.54 -7.31 15.08
CA ALA A 160 -3.60 -7.58 16.04
C ALA A 160 -4.98 -7.52 15.38
N ARG A 161 -5.21 -6.53 14.50
CA ARG A 161 -6.46 -6.39 13.76
C ARG A 161 -6.70 -7.58 12.83
N ARG A 162 -5.66 -8.06 12.15
CA ARG A 162 -5.74 -9.25 11.29
C ARG A 162 -6.20 -10.47 12.08
N GLN A 163 -5.61 -10.70 13.25
CA GLN A 163 -5.99 -11.80 14.13
C GLN A 163 -7.46 -11.70 14.57
N THR A 164 -7.91 -10.51 14.98
CA THR A 164 -9.33 -10.28 15.31
C THR A 164 -10.25 -10.56 14.13
N LEU A 165 -9.87 -10.20 12.90
CA LEU A 165 -10.69 -10.47 11.72
C LEU A 165 -10.80 -11.97 11.43
N VAL A 166 -9.72 -12.73 11.62
CA VAL A 166 -9.74 -14.20 11.50
C VAL A 166 -10.66 -14.84 12.54
N GLU A 167 -10.64 -14.35 13.78
CA GLU A 167 -11.56 -14.80 14.83
C GLU A 167 -13.03 -14.52 14.47
N LEU A 168 -13.34 -13.33 13.95
CA LEU A 168 -14.70 -13.00 13.47
C LEU A 168 -15.15 -13.90 12.32
N ILE A 169 -14.23 -14.31 11.44
CA ILE A 169 -14.53 -15.28 10.37
C ILE A 169 -14.85 -16.65 10.94
N SER A 170 -14.06 -17.10 11.92
CA SER A 170 -14.28 -18.37 12.62
C SER A 170 -15.63 -18.40 13.34
N ASP A 171 -16.04 -17.27 13.92
CA ASP A 171 -17.33 -17.12 14.62
C ASP A 171 -18.51 -16.88 13.65
N ASN A 172 -18.24 -16.85 12.34
CA ASN A 172 -19.21 -16.57 11.28
C ASN A 172 -20.01 -15.27 11.52
N ASP A 173 -19.29 -14.20 11.87
CA ASP A 173 -19.85 -12.87 12.10
C ASP A 173 -20.68 -12.36 10.90
N ALA A 174 -21.74 -11.59 11.15
CA ALA A 174 -22.63 -11.10 10.09
C ALA A 174 -21.92 -10.25 9.04
N LYS A 175 -20.86 -9.53 9.41
CA LYS A 175 -20.07 -8.67 8.51
C LYS A 175 -18.83 -9.38 7.97
N TYR A 176 -18.24 -10.27 8.77
CA TYR A 176 -16.99 -10.95 8.47
C TYR A 176 -17.13 -12.47 8.31
N GLY A 177 -18.30 -12.97 7.94
CA GLY A 177 -18.56 -14.40 7.76
C GLY A 177 -17.69 -15.08 6.69
N GLN A 178 -17.88 -16.39 6.53
CA GLN A 178 -17.16 -17.17 5.54
C GLN A 178 -17.43 -16.67 4.11
N LEU A 179 -16.39 -16.66 3.28
CA LEU A 179 -16.50 -16.32 1.87
C LEU A 179 -16.90 -17.55 1.06
N GLU A 180 -17.76 -17.35 0.07
CA GLU A 180 -18.10 -18.40 -0.89
C GLU A 180 -17.12 -18.39 -2.08
N GLY A 181 -16.60 -19.56 -2.42
CA GLY A 181 -15.82 -19.79 -3.64
C GLY A 181 -14.66 -18.81 -3.84
N ALA A 182 -14.66 -18.09 -4.97
CA ALA A 182 -13.59 -17.18 -5.36
C ALA A 182 -13.80 -15.72 -4.90
N ALA A 183 -14.80 -15.44 -4.06
CA ALA A 183 -15.16 -14.08 -3.68
C ALA A 183 -14.06 -13.34 -2.90
N PHE A 184 -14.04 -12.01 -3.05
CA PHE A 184 -13.23 -11.10 -2.24
C PHE A 184 -14.06 -10.48 -1.13
N ARG A 185 -13.41 -10.18 -0.01
CA ARG A 185 -14.09 -9.54 1.12
C ARG A 185 -14.26 -8.05 0.89
N ASN A 186 -15.50 -7.58 1.07
CA ASN A 186 -15.83 -6.16 1.02
C ASN A 186 -16.65 -5.74 2.26
N PRO A 187 -16.01 -5.16 3.30
CA PRO A 187 -16.67 -4.72 4.53
C PRO A 187 -17.32 -3.33 4.42
N PHE A 188 -17.32 -2.73 3.23
CA PHE A 188 -17.84 -1.40 2.95
C PHE A 188 -19.26 -1.46 2.41
N THR A 189 -19.98 -0.33 2.55
CA THR A 189 -21.36 -0.15 2.07
C THR A 189 -21.43 0.24 0.58
N PHE A 190 -20.32 0.14 -0.14
CA PHE A 190 -20.19 0.48 -1.56
C PHE A 190 -19.46 -0.62 -2.33
N LEU A 191 -19.67 -0.64 -3.64
CA LEU A 191 -19.08 -1.59 -4.56
C LEU A 191 -17.57 -1.35 -4.70
N ARG A 192 -16.82 -2.43 -4.88
CA ARG A 192 -15.36 -2.44 -5.08
C ARG A 192 -14.99 -3.37 -6.23
N GLU A 193 -15.83 -3.36 -7.26
CA GLU A 193 -15.44 -3.93 -8.55
C GLU A 193 -14.42 -2.99 -9.22
N PRO A 194 -13.59 -3.45 -10.18
CA PRO A 194 -12.43 -2.69 -10.62
C PRO A 194 -12.78 -1.30 -11.16
N HIS A 195 -13.87 -1.19 -11.90
CA HIS A 195 -14.33 0.10 -12.45
C HIS A 195 -14.76 1.07 -11.34
N GLU A 196 -15.53 0.58 -10.36
CA GLU A 196 -16.04 1.36 -9.23
C GLU A 196 -14.90 1.78 -8.29
N GLU A 197 -13.94 0.89 -8.04
CA GLU A 197 -12.74 1.18 -7.25
C GLU A 197 -11.89 2.27 -7.91
N GLU A 198 -11.69 2.19 -9.23
CA GLU A 198 -10.98 3.20 -10.01
C GLU A 198 -11.70 4.56 -9.94
N LEU A 199 -12.99 4.59 -10.28
CA LEU A 199 -13.81 5.80 -10.29
C LEU A 199 -13.82 6.49 -8.91
N LEU A 200 -13.97 5.71 -7.84
CA LEU A 200 -13.98 6.22 -6.48
C LEU A 200 -12.64 6.86 -6.11
N HIS A 201 -11.53 6.17 -6.31
CA HIS A 201 -10.23 6.70 -5.91
C HIS A 201 -9.79 7.89 -6.76
N GLN A 202 -10.08 7.89 -8.06
CA GLN A 202 -9.83 9.06 -8.91
C GLN A 202 -10.62 10.28 -8.43
N MET A 203 -11.89 10.11 -8.04
CA MET A 203 -12.68 11.20 -7.48
C MET A 203 -12.12 11.69 -6.14
N LEU A 204 -11.76 10.77 -5.24
CA LEU A 204 -11.15 11.11 -3.95
C LEU A 204 -9.82 11.84 -4.12
N ALA A 205 -8.98 11.41 -5.05
CA ALA A 205 -7.72 12.09 -5.34
C ALA A 205 -7.94 13.50 -5.89
N ARG A 206 -8.89 13.69 -6.82
CA ARG A 206 -9.26 15.01 -7.37
C ARG A 206 -9.77 15.97 -6.30
N GLU A 207 -10.53 15.47 -5.33
CA GLU A 207 -11.08 16.27 -4.23
C GLU A 207 -10.10 16.40 -3.03
N ASP A 208 -8.86 15.91 -3.17
CA ASP A 208 -7.85 15.89 -2.12
C ASP A 208 -8.30 15.18 -0.82
N LEU A 209 -9.05 14.09 -0.98
CA LEU A 209 -9.65 13.26 0.06
C LEU A 209 -8.92 11.91 0.24
N ILE A 210 -7.64 11.87 -0.15
CA ILE A 210 -6.75 10.74 0.12
C ILE A 210 -5.92 11.04 1.39
N PRO A 211 -5.96 10.16 2.42
CA PRO A 211 -5.24 10.39 3.67
C PRO A 211 -3.73 10.49 3.50
N VAL A 212 -3.14 9.60 2.70
CA VAL A 212 -1.70 9.58 2.42
C VAL A 212 -1.48 9.72 0.92
N LYS A 213 -0.84 10.81 0.50
CA LYS A 213 -0.49 11.04 -0.91
C LYS A 213 0.68 10.14 -1.31
N ALA A 214 0.39 8.84 -1.48
CA ALA A 214 1.39 7.79 -1.67
C ALA A 214 2.25 7.94 -2.94
N TRP A 215 1.78 8.73 -3.91
CA TRP A 215 2.51 9.09 -5.12
C TRP A 215 3.60 10.14 -4.92
N ARG A 216 3.69 10.74 -3.71
CA ARG A 216 4.72 11.71 -3.36
C ARG A 216 5.79 11.05 -2.49
N MET A 217 7.05 11.44 -2.67
CA MET A 217 8.17 10.97 -1.85
C MET A 217 8.07 11.39 -0.38
N ASP A 218 7.52 12.58 -0.11
CA ASP A 218 7.25 13.05 1.25
C ASP A 218 6.04 12.37 1.90
N GLY A 219 5.18 11.79 1.06
CA GLY A 219 3.93 11.13 1.40
C GLY A 219 3.06 11.93 2.34
N GLU A 220 2.79 13.21 2.04
CA GLU A 220 1.91 14.07 2.83
C GLU A 220 0.73 13.30 3.43
N ARG A 221 0.57 13.41 4.76
CA ARG A 221 -0.35 12.59 5.56
C ARG A 221 -1.33 13.48 6.31
N ARG A 222 -2.62 13.11 6.26
CA ARG A 222 -3.70 13.75 7.00
C ARG A 222 -4.57 12.67 7.62
N TRP A 223 -4.96 12.86 8.87
CA TRP A 223 -5.87 11.97 9.59
C TRP A 223 -7.05 12.73 10.22
N GLU A 224 -6.97 14.06 10.25
CA GLU A 224 -7.90 14.96 10.93
C GLU A 224 -9.27 15.02 10.25
N LEU A 225 -9.36 14.60 8.99
CA LEU A 225 -10.61 14.54 8.24
C LEU A 225 -11.30 13.18 8.45
N PRO A 226 -12.64 13.13 8.40
CA PRO A 226 -13.41 11.89 8.50
C PRO A 226 -13.37 11.10 7.17
N PHE A 227 -12.20 10.63 6.76
CA PHE A 227 -11.98 10.00 5.45
C PHE A 227 -12.87 8.79 5.17
N SER A 228 -13.30 8.06 6.21
CA SER A 228 -14.25 6.95 6.04
C SER A 228 -15.62 7.44 5.59
N ASP A 229 -16.13 8.51 6.18
CA ASP A 229 -17.44 9.08 5.86
C ASP A 229 -17.38 9.81 4.51
N LEU A 230 -16.30 10.56 4.27
CA LEU A 230 -16.05 11.23 3.00
C LEU A 230 -15.98 10.24 1.84
N ARG A 231 -15.32 9.09 2.03
CA ARG A 231 -15.28 8.02 1.03
C ARG A 231 -16.65 7.41 0.77
N ALA A 232 -17.46 7.18 1.81
CA ALA A 232 -18.81 6.67 1.65
C ALA A 232 -19.75 7.69 0.96
N GLU A 233 -19.59 8.98 1.27
CA GLU A 233 -20.30 10.09 0.62
C GLU A 233 -19.99 10.16 -0.86
N THR A 234 -18.70 10.10 -1.22
CA THR A 234 -18.26 10.09 -2.62
C THR A 234 -18.81 8.87 -3.35
N ALA A 235 -18.78 7.69 -2.74
CA ALA A 235 -19.38 6.49 -3.31
C ALA A 235 -20.90 6.65 -3.58
N ARG A 236 -21.62 7.33 -2.70
CA ARG A 236 -23.04 7.64 -2.90
C ARG A 236 -23.28 8.62 -4.04
N ARG A 237 -22.47 9.68 -4.12
CA ARG A 237 -22.51 10.65 -5.23
C ARG A 237 -22.24 10.00 -6.59
N LEU A 238 -21.40 8.96 -6.61
CA LEU A 238 -21.07 8.19 -7.81
C LEU A 238 -22.10 7.10 -8.14
N GLY A 239 -23.09 6.85 -7.28
CA GLY A 239 -24.12 5.83 -7.50
C GLY A 239 -23.62 4.39 -7.34
N ILE A 240 -22.53 4.17 -6.60
CA ILE A 240 -21.88 2.85 -6.42
C ILE A 240 -22.12 2.24 -5.03
N THR A 241 -23.18 2.64 -4.34
CA THR A 241 -23.56 2.05 -3.04
C THR A 241 -24.09 0.63 -3.21
N ARG A 242 -23.87 -0.23 -2.22
CA ARG A 242 -24.48 -1.57 -2.16
C ARG A 242 -25.91 -1.44 -1.66
N GLU A 243 -26.83 -2.11 -2.35
CA GLU A 243 -28.27 -2.09 -2.02
C GLU A 243 -28.58 -2.73 -0.65
N ASP A 244 -27.67 -3.55 -0.12
CA ASP A 244 -27.87 -4.31 1.14
C ASP A 244 -27.31 -3.64 2.41
N ALA A 245 -27.00 -2.34 2.39
CA ALA A 245 -26.50 -1.62 3.57
C ALA A 245 -27.63 -1.06 4.48
N SER A 246 -28.71 -1.83 4.66
CA SER A 246 -29.86 -1.51 5.52
C SER A 246 -29.79 -2.26 6.84
#